data_AF-A0A6N8SNN7-F1
#
_entry.id   AF-A0A6N8SNN7-F1
#
_cell.length_a   1.000
_cell.length_b   1.000
_cell.length_c   1.000
_cell.angle_alpha   90.00
_cell.angle_beta   90.00
_cell.angle_gamma   90.00
#
_symmetry.space_group_name_H-M   'P 1'
#
loop_
_entity.id
_entity.type
_entity.pdbx_description
1 polymer ?
#
loop_
_entity_poly.entity_id
_entity_poly.type
_entity_poly.pdbx_seq_one_letter_code
_entity_poly.pdbx_strand_id
1 'polypeptide(L)'
;MQTRIRLSDLIPAEFNVEAVHDAAGAIVVVASGRALECRCPHCGTLSRRVHSRYPRMLADLPCAGRRLELNLTVRRFVCNAGNCRRKIFAERFGDDVIRPMARRTARLDCLVRHLALALGGRPAARFADRLGFPVSNDTLLRTVRRYDRPAPIPPNVIGIDDWAWRRNHRYGTIICDLERRRAIALLPDREQATAEAWLIQQHQIEIVARDRGGGYAQAVSRALPHANQVADRWHLMENASHAFLDAVRKSMRQVRVAIGTATVNPKLLTAAERLQYEGYLRREEANAVIGGFVADGVSIKEIVRRTGHSRKLVRSVVRGQRTDIFRVRQTSLEPHLPWLEAQWDAGLRNGAELWRQLRLAGFGGSLRVVTEWATRRRRAEKAESGLGHSPAARTVVRLMTLERNNLTKAQTMTVAAIEERLPDLVEARDVVESFHDMLRRKSSGDLEAWIERAAKSLVASFANGVIRDRAAIQNAITSKWSNGQTEGQITKLKLIKRQMYGRGKLDLLEARIVGVP
;
A
#
# COMPACT_ATOMS: atom_id res chain seq x y z
N MET A 1 -35.46 -44.87 2.23
CA MET A 1 -35.91 -44.02 1.10
C MET A 1 -34.70 -43.36 0.47
N GLN A 2 -34.27 -43.81 -0.72
CA GLN A 2 -33.26 -43.07 -1.49
C GLN A 2 -33.95 -41.90 -2.20
N THR A 3 -33.75 -40.68 -1.71
CA THR A 3 -34.23 -39.47 -2.36
C THR A 3 -33.47 -39.31 -3.68
N ARG A 4 -34.08 -39.68 -4.81
CA ARG A 4 -33.49 -39.45 -6.14
C ARG A 4 -33.73 -38.00 -6.54
N ILE A 5 -32.67 -37.20 -6.57
CA ILE A 5 -32.71 -35.84 -7.13
C ILE A 5 -32.98 -35.95 -8.64
N ARG A 6 -34.07 -35.35 -9.12
CA ARG A 6 -34.38 -35.26 -10.55
C ARG A 6 -33.87 -33.92 -11.08
N LEU A 7 -33.50 -33.87 -12.37
CA LEU A 7 -33.03 -32.63 -12.99
C LEU A 7 -34.10 -31.52 -12.91
N SER A 8 -35.37 -31.87 -12.97
CA SER A 8 -36.51 -30.96 -12.74
C SER A 8 -36.42 -30.20 -11.42
N ASP A 9 -35.84 -30.81 -10.38
CA ASP A 9 -35.72 -30.22 -9.05
C ASP A 9 -34.62 -29.15 -9.00
N LEU A 10 -33.74 -29.14 -10.01
CA LEU A 10 -32.64 -28.20 -10.15
C LEU A 10 -32.98 -27.03 -11.09
N ILE A 11 -34.09 -27.09 -11.82
CA ILE A 11 -34.57 -26.01 -12.70
C ILE A 11 -35.44 -25.03 -11.90
N PRO A 12 -35.44 -23.71 -12.20
CA PRO A 12 -36.31 -22.77 -11.50
C PRO A 12 -37.78 -23.20 -11.48
N ALA A 13 -38.43 -23.03 -10.33
CA ALA A 13 -39.77 -23.54 -10.05
C ALA A 13 -40.86 -22.93 -10.95
N GLU A 14 -40.56 -21.81 -11.60
CA GLU A 14 -41.42 -21.11 -12.55
C GLU A 14 -41.55 -21.86 -13.88
N PHE A 15 -40.75 -22.91 -14.11
CA PHE A 15 -40.76 -23.69 -15.35
C PHE A 15 -41.33 -25.10 -15.15
N ASN A 16 -41.99 -25.57 -16.21
CA ASN A 16 -42.31 -26.97 -16.41
C ASN A 16 -41.27 -27.57 -17.34
N VAL A 17 -40.61 -28.63 -16.89
CA VAL A 17 -39.63 -29.37 -17.73
C VAL A 17 -40.40 -30.37 -18.59
N GLU A 18 -40.27 -30.21 -19.90
CA GLU A 18 -40.98 -31.02 -20.90
C GLU A 18 -40.11 -32.16 -21.41
N ALA A 19 -38.83 -31.89 -21.65
CA ALA A 19 -37.85 -32.88 -22.10
C ALA A 19 -36.43 -32.50 -21.65
N VAL A 20 -35.57 -33.51 -21.59
CA VAL A 20 -34.14 -33.36 -21.30
C VAL A 20 -33.38 -34.14 -22.37
N HIS A 21 -32.46 -33.48 -23.03
CA HIS A 21 -31.61 -34.06 -24.06
C HIS A 21 -30.14 -33.99 -23.62
N ASP A 22 -29.40 -35.06 -23.87
CA ASP A 22 -27.95 -35.08 -23.73
C ASP A 22 -27.35 -34.69 -25.09
N ALA A 23 -26.63 -33.57 -25.12
CA ALA A 23 -25.85 -33.13 -26.27
C ALA A 23 -24.37 -33.20 -25.91
N ALA A 24 -23.50 -33.36 -26.91
CA ALA A 24 -22.06 -33.46 -26.69
C ALA A 24 -21.52 -32.27 -25.87
N GLY A 25 -21.26 -32.49 -24.58
CA GLY A 25 -20.76 -31.48 -23.65
C GLY A 25 -21.81 -30.54 -23.02
N ALA A 26 -23.11 -30.74 -23.27
CA ALA A 26 -24.18 -29.91 -22.70
C ALA A 26 -25.46 -30.71 -22.41
N ILE A 27 -26.15 -30.37 -21.33
CA ILE A 27 -27.50 -30.83 -21.02
C ILE A 27 -28.48 -29.78 -21.53
N VAL A 28 -29.34 -30.15 -22.47
CA VAL A 28 -30.37 -29.26 -23.01
C VAL A 28 -31.70 -29.60 -22.36
N VAL A 29 -32.30 -28.64 -21.68
CA VAL A 29 -33.60 -28.79 -21.03
C VAL A 29 -34.64 -28.00 -21.80
N VAL A 30 -35.65 -28.69 -22.33
CA VAL A 30 -36.81 -28.07 -22.96
C VAL A 30 -37.82 -27.76 -21.86
N ALA A 31 -38.22 -26.50 -21.78
CA ALA A 31 -39.10 -26.04 -20.72
C ALA A 31 -40.10 -24.99 -21.21
N SER A 32 -41.20 -24.84 -20.46
CA SER A 32 -42.19 -23.79 -20.66
C SER A 32 -42.58 -23.14 -19.34
N GLY A 33 -43.21 -21.96 -19.41
CA GLY A 33 -43.69 -21.25 -18.23
C GLY A 33 -44.83 -22.00 -17.52
N ARG A 34 -44.71 -22.15 -16.20
CA ARG A 34 -45.73 -22.82 -15.36
C ARG A 34 -47.00 -22.00 -15.16
N ALA A 35 -46.88 -20.68 -15.08
CA ALA A 35 -48.01 -19.80 -14.85
C ALA A 35 -49.04 -19.89 -16.00
N LEU A 36 -50.34 -19.86 -15.70
CA LEU A 36 -51.38 -19.88 -16.75
C LEU A 36 -51.66 -18.48 -17.31
N GLU A 37 -51.24 -17.45 -16.61
CA GLU A 37 -51.50 -16.04 -16.92
C GLU A 37 -50.26 -15.19 -16.72
N CYS A 38 -50.20 -14.04 -17.40
CA CYS A 38 -49.13 -13.08 -17.26
C CYS A 38 -49.69 -11.65 -17.18
N ARG A 39 -49.10 -10.82 -16.33
CA ARG A 39 -49.43 -9.39 -16.23
C ARG A 39 -48.79 -8.61 -17.37
N CYS A 40 -49.57 -7.70 -17.97
CA CYS A 40 -49.03 -6.76 -18.94
C CYS A 40 -48.01 -5.83 -18.26
N PRO A 41 -46.78 -5.71 -18.77
CA PRO A 41 -45.75 -4.86 -18.14
C PRO A 41 -46.04 -3.35 -18.27
N HIS A 42 -47.05 -2.94 -19.03
CA HIS A 42 -47.41 -1.54 -19.21
C HIS A 42 -48.59 -1.12 -18.32
N CYS A 43 -49.65 -1.93 -18.23
CA CYS A 43 -50.87 -1.57 -17.50
C CYS A 43 -51.21 -2.51 -16.33
N GLY A 44 -50.41 -3.55 -16.08
CA GLY A 44 -50.61 -4.51 -14.99
C GLY A 44 -51.76 -5.52 -15.19
N THR A 45 -52.62 -5.33 -16.18
CA THR A 45 -53.76 -6.21 -16.47
C THR A 45 -53.31 -7.64 -16.77
N LEU A 46 -53.94 -8.61 -16.10
CA LEU A 46 -53.71 -10.03 -16.33
C LEU A 46 -54.28 -10.48 -17.68
N SER A 47 -53.54 -11.34 -18.37
CA SER A 47 -54.02 -11.99 -19.59
C SER A 47 -53.66 -13.47 -19.61
N ARG A 48 -54.62 -14.26 -20.11
CA ARG A 48 -54.48 -15.69 -20.45
C ARG A 48 -54.46 -15.91 -21.97
N ARG A 49 -54.75 -14.87 -22.77
CA ARG A 49 -54.90 -14.99 -24.22
C ARG A 49 -53.52 -15.01 -24.89
N VAL A 50 -53.08 -16.19 -25.30
CA VAL A 50 -51.82 -16.38 -26.02
C VAL A 50 -51.99 -16.00 -27.49
N HIS A 51 -51.13 -15.14 -27.99
CA HIS A 51 -51.05 -14.73 -29.40
C HIS A 51 -50.09 -15.63 -30.20
N SER A 52 -48.88 -15.86 -29.67
CA SER A 52 -47.86 -16.69 -30.31
C SER A 52 -46.86 -17.23 -29.27
N ARG A 53 -46.02 -18.17 -29.69
CA ARG A 53 -44.92 -18.74 -28.90
C ARG A 53 -43.62 -18.58 -29.66
N TYR A 54 -42.51 -18.44 -28.94
CA TYR A 54 -41.18 -18.42 -29.54
C TYR A 54 -40.14 -19.01 -28.57
N PRO A 55 -39.11 -19.71 -29.08
CA PRO A 55 -38.07 -20.29 -28.23
C PRO A 55 -37.07 -19.22 -27.79
N ARG A 56 -36.48 -19.43 -26.60
CA ARG A 56 -35.33 -18.69 -26.10
C ARG A 56 -34.31 -19.67 -25.55
N MET A 57 -33.08 -19.59 -26.08
CA MET A 57 -31.93 -20.30 -25.52
C MET A 57 -31.32 -19.48 -24.39
N LEU A 58 -31.20 -20.07 -23.21
CA LEU A 58 -30.62 -19.43 -22.03
C LEU A 58 -29.56 -20.35 -21.43
N ALA A 59 -28.43 -19.80 -21.03
CA ALA A 59 -27.49 -20.53 -20.19
C ALA A 59 -27.95 -20.51 -18.73
N ASP A 60 -27.72 -21.61 -18.03
CA ASP A 60 -28.04 -21.75 -16.62
C ASP A 60 -26.89 -22.42 -15.86
N LEU A 61 -27.08 -22.66 -14.56
CA LEU A 61 -26.06 -23.30 -13.73
C LEU A 61 -25.64 -24.66 -14.31
N PRO A 62 -24.32 -24.92 -14.40
CA PRO A 62 -23.80 -26.20 -14.87
C PRO A 62 -24.30 -27.32 -13.96
N CYS A 63 -24.50 -28.51 -14.54
CA CYS A 63 -24.97 -29.67 -13.80
C CYS A 63 -24.03 -30.84 -14.06
N ALA A 64 -23.51 -31.44 -12.97
CA ALA A 64 -22.56 -32.55 -13.01
C ALA A 64 -21.35 -32.29 -13.93
N GLY A 65 -20.79 -31.08 -13.86
CA GLY A 65 -19.63 -30.66 -14.67
C GLY A 65 -19.94 -30.39 -16.15
N ARG A 66 -21.21 -30.48 -16.57
CA ARG A 66 -21.66 -30.20 -17.93
C ARG A 66 -22.37 -28.85 -18.02
N ARG A 67 -22.28 -28.22 -19.19
CA ARG A 67 -23.00 -26.98 -19.49
C ARG A 67 -24.50 -27.26 -19.47
N LEU A 68 -25.31 -26.33 -18.97
CA LEU A 68 -26.78 -26.46 -19.00
C LEU A 68 -27.38 -25.34 -19.85
N GLU A 69 -28.16 -25.73 -20.86
CA GLU A 69 -28.90 -24.83 -21.72
C GLU A 69 -30.40 -25.05 -21.55
N LEU A 70 -31.12 -23.99 -21.23
CA LEU A 70 -32.57 -23.97 -21.19
C LEU A 70 -33.10 -23.52 -22.55
N ASN A 71 -33.77 -24.42 -23.27
CA ASN A 71 -34.59 -24.09 -24.42
C ASN A 71 -36.01 -23.78 -23.93
N LEU A 72 -36.25 -22.51 -23.61
CA LEU A 72 -37.48 -22.04 -23.00
C LEU A 72 -38.48 -21.59 -24.07
N THR A 73 -39.65 -22.24 -24.14
CA THR A 73 -40.78 -21.80 -24.94
C THR A 73 -41.49 -20.64 -24.24
N VAL A 74 -41.34 -19.43 -24.77
CA VAL A 74 -41.93 -18.20 -24.23
C VAL A 74 -43.19 -17.82 -24.99
N ARG A 75 -44.26 -17.49 -24.25
CA ARG A 75 -45.52 -17.03 -24.84
C ARG A 75 -45.51 -15.52 -25.05
N ARG A 76 -46.23 -15.06 -26.08
CA ARG A 76 -46.69 -13.68 -26.23
C ARG A 76 -48.18 -13.62 -25.94
N PHE A 77 -48.59 -12.73 -25.05
CA PHE A 77 -49.98 -12.54 -24.64
C PHE A 77 -50.57 -11.30 -25.31
N VAL A 78 -51.88 -11.32 -25.56
CA VAL A 78 -52.67 -10.14 -25.94
C VAL A 78 -53.14 -9.42 -24.68
N CYS A 79 -52.92 -8.12 -24.58
CA CYS A 79 -53.45 -7.31 -23.49
C CYS A 79 -54.95 -7.06 -23.69
N ASN A 80 -55.77 -7.39 -22.69
CA ASN A 80 -57.22 -7.22 -22.74
C ASN A 80 -57.69 -5.80 -22.35
N ALA A 81 -56.78 -4.92 -21.92
CA ALA A 81 -57.13 -3.55 -21.56
C ALA A 81 -57.36 -2.69 -22.82
N GLY A 82 -58.57 -2.14 -22.95
CA GLY A 82 -58.98 -1.31 -24.10
C GLY A 82 -58.02 -0.16 -24.37
N ASN A 83 -57.58 0.53 -23.31
CA ASN A 83 -56.75 1.74 -23.41
C ASN A 83 -55.23 1.47 -23.31
N CYS A 84 -54.79 0.21 -23.27
CA CYS A 84 -53.36 -0.08 -23.19
C CYS A 84 -52.68 0.07 -24.55
N ARG A 85 -51.62 0.89 -24.61
CA ARG A 85 -50.77 1.06 -25.80
C ARG A 85 -50.02 -0.22 -26.18
N ARG A 86 -49.74 -1.08 -25.20
CA ARG A 86 -49.07 -2.37 -25.40
C ARG A 86 -50.12 -3.47 -25.65
N LYS A 87 -50.46 -3.71 -26.93
CA LYS A 87 -51.44 -4.74 -27.31
C LYS A 87 -50.91 -6.17 -27.22
N ILE A 88 -49.61 -6.38 -27.48
CA ILE A 88 -48.95 -7.68 -27.35
C ILE A 88 -47.74 -7.53 -26.44
N PHE A 89 -47.55 -8.48 -25.51
CA PHE A 89 -46.38 -8.50 -24.63
C PHE A 89 -45.86 -9.92 -24.44
N ALA A 90 -44.54 -10.05 -24.28
CA ALA A 90 -43.91 -11.32 -23.97
C ALA A 90 -44.09 -11.65 -22.48
N GLU A 91 -44.24 -12.94 -22.20
CA GLU A 91 -44.30 -13.51 -20.85
C GLU A 91 -43.15 -13.03 -19.96
N ARG A 92 -43.42 -12.95 -18.66
CA ARG A 92 -42.50 -12.47 -17.62
C ARG A 92 -42.40 -13.52 -16.52
N PHE A 93 -41.17 -13.80 -16.10
CA PHE A 93 -40.84 -14.82 -15.11
C PHE A 93 -40.29 -14.24 -13.80
N GLY A 94 -40.31 -12.91 -13.63
CA GLY A 94 -39.65 -12.23 -12.51
C GLY A 94 -38.16 -11.96 -12.77
N ASP A 95 -37.64 -10.89 -12.18
CA ASP A 95 -36.25 -10.45 -12.39
C ASP A 95 -35.22 -11.34 -11.69
N ASP A 96 -35.65 -12.09 -10.67
CA ASP A 96 -34.85 -13.08 -9.93
C ASP A 96 -34.78 -14.44 -10.62
N VAL A 97 -35.50 -14.61 -11.74
CA VAL A 97 -35.49 -15.84 -12.54
C VAL A 97 -34.89 -15.56 -13.90
N ILE A 98 -35.57 -14.73 -14.72
CA ILE A 98 -35.09 -14.30 -16.04
C ILE A 98 -35.55 -12.87 -16.33
N ARG A 99 -34.60 -11.94 -16.37
CA ARG A 99 -34.84 -10.57 -16.83
C ARG A 99 -35.23 -10.53 -18.32
N PRO A 100 -36.04 -9.54 -18.76
CA PRO A 100 -36.35 -9.37 -20.17
C PRO A 100 -35.09 -9.32 -21.05
N MET A 101 -35.10 -10.02 -22.19
CA MET A 101 -33.98 -10.11 -23.13
C MET A 101 -32.68 -10.74 -22.60
N ALA A 102 -32.61 -11.17 -21.34
CA ALA A 102 -31.45 -11.86 -20.80
C ALA A 102 -31.19 -13.18 -21.54
N ARG A 103 -29.92 -13.57 -21.66
CA ARG A 103 -29.51 -14.87 -22.22
C ARG A 103 -29.02 -15.85 -21.15
N ARG A 104 -29.26 -15.51 -19.88
CA ARG A 104 -28.87 -16.27 -18.69
C ARG A 104 -29.98 -16.17 -17.66
N THR A 105 -30.10 -17.20 -16.83
CA THR A 105 -30.89 -17.12 -15.59
C THR A 105 -30.24 -16.11 -14.63
N ALA A 106 -31.04 -15.51 -13.75
CA ALA A 106 -30.54 -14.54 -12.78
C ALA A 106 -29.58 -15.20 -11.76
N ARG A 107 -29.83 -16.47 -11.39
CA ARG A 107 -28.90 -17.25 -10.56
C ARG A 107 -27.53 -17.45 -11.20
N LEU A 108 -27.46 -17.72 -12.51
CA LEU A 108 -26.19 -17.79 -13.22
C LEU A 108 -25.54 -16.39 -13.32
N ASP A 109 -26.33 -15.35 -13.61
CA ASP A 109 -25.82 -13.98 -13.67
C ASP A 109 -25.23 -13.51 -12.32
N CYS A 110 -25.80 -13.97 -11.21
CA CYS A 110 -25.27 -13.77 -9.87
C CYS A 110 -23.87 -14.39 -9.71
N LEU A 111 -23.66 -15.65 -10.12
CA LEU A 111 -22.33 -16.27 -10.08
C LEU A 111 -21.32 -15.55 -10.99
N VAL A 112 -21.74 -15.20 -12.20
CA VAL A 112 -20.91 -14.45 -13.16
C VAL A 112 -20.46 -13.12 -12.55
N ARG A 113 -21.34 -12.43 -11.82
CA ARG A 113 -21.01 -11.19 -11.10
C ARG A 113 -19.95 -11.41 -10.01
N HIS A 114 -20.15 -12.40 -9.15
CA HIS A 114 -19.20 -12.70 -8.07
C HIS A 114 -17.82 -13.05 -8.63
N LEU A 115 -17.76 -13.86 -9.69
CA LEU A 115 -16.51 -14.18 -10.38
C LEU A 115 -15.85 -12.93 -10.98
N ALA A 116 -16.63 -12.05 -11.60
CA ALA A 116 -16.10 -10.83 -12.19
C ALA A 116 -15.53 -9.87 -11.13
N LEU A 117 -16.20 -9.73 -9.99
CA LEU A 117 -15.72 -8.91 -8.86
C LEU A 117 -14.44 -9.52 -8.25
N ALA A 118 -14.42 -10.84 -8.05
CA ALA A 118 -13.30 -11.55 -7.43
C ALA A 118 -12.05 -11.62 -8.32
N LEU A 119 -12.20 -11.91 -9.62
CA LEU A 119 -11.09 -12.25 -10.53
C LEU A 119 -10.87 -11.24 -11.67
N GLY A 120 -11.81 -10.33 -11.92
CA GLY A 120 -11.74 -9.37 -13.04
C GLY A 120 -12.16 -9.98 -14.38
N GLY A 121 -11.65 -9.47 -15.50
CA GLY A 121 -12.10 -9.87 -16.85
C GLY A 121 -11.59 -11.24 -17.31
N ARG A 122 -10.36 -11.28 -17.87
CA ARG A 122 -9.80 -12.50 -18.49
C ARG A 122 -9.63 -13.68 -17.51
N PRO A 123 -9.14 -13.50 -16.27
CA PRO A 123 -9.04 -14.62 -15.33
C PRO A 123 -10.41 -15.22 -14.99
N ALA A 124 -11.44 -14.40 -14.77
CA ALA A 124 -12.79 -14.90 -14.55
C ALA A 124 -13.35 -15.64 -15.78
N ALA A 125 -13.09 -15.15 -16.99
CA ALA A 125 -13.56 -15.81 -18.22
C ALA A 125 -12.98 -17.22 -18.37
N ARG A 126 -11.67 -17.38 -18.15
CA ARG A 126 -10.99 -18.68 -18.17
C ARG A 126 -11.52 -19.62 -17.09
N PHE A 127 -11.84 -19.08 -15.91
CA PHE A 127 -12.36 -19.88 -14.81
C PHE A 127 -13.82 -20.29 -15.05
N ALA A 128 -14.66 -19.38 -15.54
CA ALA A 128 -16.06 -19.65 -15.90
C ALA A 128 -16.18 -20.75 -16.98
N ASP A 129 -15.28 -20.76 -17.97
CA ASP A 129 -15.23 -21.83 -18.97
C ASP A 129 -14.94 -23.21 -18.33
N ARG A 130 -13.96 -23.27 -17.41
CA ARG A 130 -13.66 -24.50 -16.65
C ARG A 130 -14.79 -24.94 -15.71
N LEU A 131 -15.60 -24.01 -15.24
CA LEU A 131 -16.77 -24.31 -14.41
C LEU A 131 -18.00 -24.73 -15.24
N GLY A 132 -17.93 -24.74 -16.58
CA GLY A 132 -19.05 -25.18 -17.43
C GLY A 132 -20.08 -24.10 -17.72
N PHE A 133 -19.73 -22.81 -17.65
CA PHE A 133 -20.57 -21.71 -18.14
C PHE A 133 -19.72 -20.64 -18.83
N PRO A 134 -19.36 -20.84 -20.11
CA PRO A 134 -18.46 -19.92 -20.80
C PRO A 134 -19.05 -18.51 -20.89
N VAL A 135 -18.29 -17.51 -20.42
CA VAL A 135 -18.65 -16.10 -20.50
C VAL A 135 -17.43 -15.27 -20.93
N SER A 136 -17.64 -14.33 -21.86
CA SER A 136 -16.58 -13.45 -22.34
C SER A 136 -16.12 -12.46 -21.27
N ASN A 137 -14.83 -12.07 -21.32
CA ASN A 137 -14.25 -11.06 -20.44
C ASN A 137 -15.05 -9.75 -20.47
N ASP A 138 -15.56 -9.35 -21.63
CA ASP A 138 -16.33 -8.10 -21.78
C ASP A 138 -17.72 -8.20 -21.14
N THR A 139 -18.35 -9.37 -21.16
CA THR A 139 -19.58 -9.61 -20.39
C THR A 139 -19.31 -9.50 -18.89
N LEU A 140 -18.23 -10.11 -18.39
CA LEU A 140 -17.86 -10.02 -16.98
C LEU A 140 -17.62 -8.56 -16.55
N LEU A 141 -16.86 -7.78 -17.33
CA LEU A 141 -16.62 -6.36 -17.04
C LEU A 141 -17.91 -5.52 -17.13
N ARG A 142 -18.81 -5.82 -18.07
CA ARG A 142 -20.13 -5.16 -18.14
C ARG A 142 -20.99 -5.49 -16.93
N THR A 143 -20.95 -6.73 -16.43
CA THR A 143 -21.70 -7.11 -15.21
C THR A 143 -21.18 -6.34 -13.99
N VAL A 144 -19.86 -6.14 -13.86
CA VAL A 144 -19.29 -5.31 -12.78
C VAL A 144 -19.73 -3.85 -12.89
N ARG A 145 -19.72 -3.27 -14.10
CA ARG A 145 -20.12 -1.87 -14.32
C ARG A 145 -21.61 -1.60 -14.16
N ARG A 146 -22.45 -2.59 -14.46
CA ARG A 146 -23.91 -2.51 -14.27
C ARG A 146 -24.33 -2.79 -12.84
N TYR A 147 -23.41 -3.19 -11.98
CA TYR A 147 -23.73 -3.44 -10.60
C TYR A 147 -23.92 -2.11 -9.89
N ASP A 148 -25.18 -1.73 -9.71
CA ASP A 148 -25.55 -0.65 -8.80
C ASP A 148 -25.16 -1.08 -7.40
N ARG A 149 -24.06 -0.50 -6.94
CA ARG A 149 -23.54 -0.75 -5.61
C ARG A 149 -24.50 -0.11 -4.61
N PRO A 150 -24.98 -0.85 -3.59
CA PRO A 150 -25.74 -0.23 -2.53
C PRO A 150 -24.87 0.86 -1.87
N ALA A 151 -25.46 2.02 -1.62
CA ALA A 151 -24.76 3.12 -0.97
C ALA A 151 -24.15 2.61 0.34
N PRO A 152 -22.86 2.87 0.61
CA PRO A 152 -22.27 2.46 1.87
C PRO A 152 -23.02 3.16 3.00
N ILE A 153 -23.24 2.44 4.10
CA ILE A 153 -23.70 3.04 5.36
C ILE A 153 -22.74 4.21 5.67
N PRO A 154 -23.27 5.43 5.89
CA PRO A 154 -22.45 6.60 6.18
C PRO A 154 -21.48 6.34 7.36
N PRO A 155 -20.17 6.57 7.19
CA PRO A 155 -19.18 6.36 8.26
C PRO A 155 -19.08 7.58 9.18
N ASN A 156 -18.83 7.35 10.48
CA ASN A 156 -18.47 8.43 11.42
C ASN A 156 -16.95 8.61 11.53
N VAL A 157 -16.20 7.52 11.31
CA VAL A 157 -14.72 7.51 11.41
C VAL A 157 -14.12 7.01 10.11
N ILE A 158 -13.31 7.86 9.46
CA ILE A 158 -12.64 7.50 8.21
C ILE A 158 -11.11 7.57 8.30
N GLY A 159 -10.45 6.82 7.43
CA GLY A 159 -9.04 6.90 7.14
C GLY A 159 -8.84 7.36 5.70
N ILE A 160 -7.93 8.29 5.48
CA ILE A 160 -7.62 8.86 4.16
C ILE A 160 -6.12 8.73 3.88
N ASP A 161 -5.78 8.23 2.70
CA ASP A 161 -4.38 8.06 2.30
C ASP A 161 -4.20 7.95 0.77
N ASP A 162 -2.95 8.11 0.33
CA ASP A 162 -2.53 8.01 -1.06
C ASP A 162 -2.27 6.56 -1.48
N TRP A 163 -2.67 6.23 -2.71
CA TRP A 163 -2.25 5.00 -3.40
C TRP A 163 -1.71 5.32 -4.79
N ALA A 164 -0.68 4.60 -5.23
CA ALA A 164 -0.10 4.82 -6.54
C ALA A 164 -0.82 4.00 -7.64
N TRP A 165 -1.25 4.60 -8.74
CA TRP A 165 -1.81 3.95 -9.95
C TRP A 165 -0.84 2.94 -10.56
N ARG A 166 0.40 3.38 -10.76
CA ARG A 166 1.56 2.58 -11.13
C ARG A 166 2.71 3.00 -10.23
N ARG A 167 3.67 2.11 -10.01
CA ARG A 167 4.80 2.34 -9.09
C ARG A 167 5.44 3.71 -9.36
N ASN A 168 5.31 4.64 -8.41
CA ASN A 168 5.91 5.99 -8.40
C ASN A 168 5.50 6.97 -9.52
N HIS A 169 4.30 6.87 -10.11
CA HIS A 169 3.89 7.79 -11.18
C HIS A 169 2.75 8.74 -10.75
N ARG A 170 1.52 8.23 -10.75
CA ARG A 170 0.30 8.98 -10.44
C ARG A 170 -0.29 8.40 -9.17
N TYR A 171 -0.72 9.26 -8.26
CA TYR A 171 -1.40 8.86 -7.03
C TYR A 171 -2.91 9.12 -7.16
N GLY A 172 -3.71 8.33 -6.47
CA GLY A 172 -5.12 8.59 -6.16
C GLY A 172 -5.31 8.49 -4.65
N THR A 173 -6.46 8.94 -4.14
CA THR A 173 -6.81 8.79 -2.73
C THR A 173 -7.66 7.54 -2.51
N ILE A 174 -7.47 6.87 -1.38
CA ILE A 174 -8.40 5.86 -0.86
C ILE A 174 -9.05 6.39 0.41
N ILE A 175 -10.34 6.13 0.56
CA ILE A 175 -11.09 6.46 1.77
C ILE A 175 -11.62 5.17 2.36
N CYS A 176 -11.36 4.97 3.64
CA CYS A 176 -11.73 3.77 4.38
C CYS A 176 -12.63 4.12 5.56
N ASP A 177 -13.74 3.41 5.70
CA ASP A 177 -14.51 3.36 6.95
C ASP A 177 -13.70 2.54 7.96
N LEU A 178 -13.19 3.22 9.00
CA LEU A 178 -12.32 2.60 10.00
C LEU A 178 -13.08 1.73 10.98
N GLU A 179 -14.38 1.99 11.18
CA GLU A 179 -15.23 1.22 12.08
C GLU A 179 -15.51 -0.16 11.47
N ARG A 180 -15.87 -0.18 10.18
CA ARG A 180 -16.20 -1.40 9.44
C ARG A 180 -15.00 -1.99 8.69
N ARG A 181 -13.83 -1.37 8.81
CA ARG A 181 -12.55 -1.81 8.20
C ARG A 181 -12.65 -2.08 6.70
N ARG A 182 -13.35 -1.20 5.97
CA ARG A 182 -13.60 -1.35 4.53
C ARG A 182 -13.26 -0.07 3.77
N ALA A 183 -12.70 -0.22 2.58
CA ALA A 183 -12.67 0.89 1.63
C ALA A 183 -14.11 1.30 1.30
N ILE A 184 -14.38 2.60 1.15
CA ILE A 184 -15.71 3.12 0.80
C ILE A 184 -15.69 3.88 -0.53
N ALA A 185 -14.57 4.52 -0.85
CA ALA A 185 -14.38 5.29 -2.07
C ALA A 185 -12.92 5.26 -2.55
N LEU A 186 -12.72 5.42 -3.86
CA LEU A 186 -11.43 5.74 -4.47
C LEU A 186 -11.55 7.05 -5.25
N LEU A 187 -10.65 7.99 -5.01
CA LEU A 187 -10.58 9.25 -5.75
C LEU A 187 -9.53 9.17 -6.87
N PRO A 188 -9.71 9.90 -7.98
CA PRO A 188 -8.86 9.78 -9.17
C PRO A 188 -7.41 10.29 -8.97
N ASP A 189 -7.22 11.22 -8.05
CA ASP A 189 -5.96 11.90 -7.76
C ASP A 189 -5.81 12.16 -6.24
N ARG A 190 -4.72 12.80 -5.86
CA ARG A 190 -4.40 13.21 -4.47
C ARG A 190 -4.55 14.72 -4.25
N GLU A 191 -5.26 15.40 -5.14
CA GLU A 191 -5.39 16.85 -5.07
C GLU A 191 -6.29 17.24 -3.91
N GLN A 192 -5.93 18.32 -3.23
CA GLN A 192 -6.71 18.84 -2.10
C GLN A 192 -8.17 19.09 -2.49
N ALA A 193 -8.41 19.70 -3.66
CA ALA A 193 -9.75 20.03 -4.14
C ALA A 193 -10.62 18.79 -4.33
N THR A 194 -10.06 17.69 -4.85
CA THR A 194 -10.78 16.42 -5.06
C THR A 194 -11.19 15.79 -3.73
N ALA A 195 -10.30 15.78 -2.74
CA ALA A 195 -10.61 15.28 -1.40
C ALA A 195 -11.65 16.16 -0.69
N GLU A 196 -11.51 17.49 -0.78
CA GLU A 196 -12.42 18.48 -0.20
C GLU A 196 -13.84 18.32 -0.77
N ALA A 197 -13.98 18.20 -2.10
CA ALA A 197 -15.27 18.01 -2.76
C ALA A 197 -16.00 16.74 -2.31
N TRP A 198 -15.26 15.65 -2.03
CA TRP A 198 -15.85 14.44 -1.49
C TRP A 198 -16.26 14.62 -0.03
N LEU A 199 -15.41 15.23 0.80
CA LEU A 199 -15.64 15.42 2.24
C LEU A 199 -16.83 16.36 2.54
N ILE A 200 -17.07 17.39 1.72
CA ILE A 200 -18.22 18.29 1.86
C ILE A 200 -19.55 17.53 1.82
N GLN A 201 -19.61 16.38 1.15
CA GLN A 201 -20.83 15.57 1.08
C GLN A 201 -21.01 14.65 2.30
N GLN A 202 -20.11 14.70 3.29
CA GLN A 202 -19.98 13.71 4.36
C GLN A 202 -19.96 14.37 5.76
N HIS A 203 -20.92 15.26 6.02
CA HIS A 203 -21.01 16.05 7.26
C HIS A 203 -21.06 15.20 8.54
N GLN A 204 -21.52 13.95 8.47
CA GLN A 204 -21.60 13.04 9.61
C GLN A 204 -20.24 12.53 10.11
N ILE A 205 -19.15 12.75 9.37
CA ILE A 205 -17.82 12.31 9.78
C ILE A 205 -17.34 13.16 10.97
N GLU A 206 -17.01 12.48 12.07
CA GLU A 206 -16.52 13.08 13.30
C GLU A 206 -15.00 12.94 13.46
N ILE A 207 -14.40 11.90 12.86
CA ILE A 207 -12.97 11.59 13.00
C ILE A 207 -12.35 11.25 11.65
N VAL A 208 -11.22 11.89 11.34
CA VAL A 208 -10.43 11.61 10.15
C VAL A 208 -9.00 11.23 10.53
N ALA A 209 -8.65 9.96 10.37
CA ALA A 209 -7.26 9.53 10.44
C ALA A 209 -6.56 9.79 9.10
N ARG A 210 -5.41 10.44 9.12
CA ARG A 210 -4.65 10.78 7.91
C ARG A 210 -3.15 10.67 8.13
N ASP A 211 -2.43 10.62 7.02
CA ASP A 211 -0.99 10.87 7.03
C ASP A 211 -0.68 12.33 7.43
N ARG A 212 0.61 12.67 7.46
CA ARG A 212 1.06 14.03 7.77
C ARG A 212 1.17 14.93 6.53
N GLY A 213 0.52 14.54 5.43
CA GLY A 213 0.45 15.30 4.20
C GLY A 213 -0.38 16.57 4.37
N GLY A 214 0.21 17.73 4.05
CA GLY A 214 -0.45 19.02 4.25
C GLY A 214 -1.71 19.24 3.39
N GLY A 215 -1.88 18.49 2.30
CA GLY A 215 -3.06 18.59 1.43
C GLY A 215 -4.33 18.06 2.10
N TYR A 216 -4.27 16.87 2.70
CA TYR A 216 -5.42 16.29 3.39
C TYR A 216 -5.79 17.05 4.65
N ALA A 217 -4.80 17.55 5.40
CA ALA A 217 -5.05 18.38 6.57
C ALA A 217 -5.94 19.60 6.23
N GLN A 218 -5.58 20.30 5.15
CA GLN A 218 -6.33 21.48 4.70
C GLN A 218 -7.69 21.12 4.11
N ALA A 219 -7.80 20.04 3.34
CA ALA A 219 -9.09 19.56 2.82
C ALA A 219 -10.07 19.26 3.96
N VAL A 220 -9.63 18.56 5.00
CA VAL A 220 -10.47 18.22 6.16
C VAL A 220 -10.83 19.47 6.94
N SER A 221 -9.88 20.36 7.25
CA SER A 221 -10.18 21.58 8.00
C SER A 221 -11.18 22.51 7.30
N ARG A 222 -11.23 22.49 5.96
CA ARG A 222 -12.20 23.30 5.19
C ARG A 222 -13.55 22.61 5.03
N ALA A 223 -13.56 21.32 4.71
CA ALA A 223 -14.79 20.58 4.45
C ALA A 223 -15.53 20.15 5.73
N LEU A 224 -14.79 19.82 6.80
CA LEU A 224 -15.30 19.25 8.03
C LEU A 224 -14.63 19.93 9.25
N PRO A 225 -14.95 21.20 9.53
CA PRO A 225 -14.30 21.97 10.60
C PRO A 225 -14.55 21.39 12.01
N HIS A 226 -15.64 20.64 12.19
CA HIS A 226 -15.97 19.94 13.44
C HIS A 226 -15.24 18.61 13.62
N ALA A 227 -14.66 18.05 12.56
CA ALA A 227 -14.06 16.72 12.62
C ALA A 227 -12.68 16.73 13.27
N ASN A 228 -12.48 15.80 14.21
CA ASN A 228 -11.20 15.58 14.87
C ASN A 228 -10.24 14.86 13.92
N GLN A 229 -9.15 15.55 13.56
CA GLN A 229 -8.08 14.93 12.78
C GLN A 229 -7.18 14.09 13.69
N VAL A 230 -6.76 12.92 13.20
CA VAL A 230 -5.85 12.01 13.91
C VAL A 230 -4.65 11.75 13.00
N ALA A 231 -3.44 12.11 13.46
CA ALA A 231 -2.23 11.82 12.71
C ALA A 231 -1.89 10.32 12.77
N ASP A 232 -1.37 9.78 11.67
CA ASP A 232 -0.96 8.38 11.65
C ASP A 232 0.29 8.10 12.51
N ARG A 233 0.16 7.16 13.44
CA ARG A 233 1.23 6.82 14.41
C ARG A 233 2.48 6.27 13.76
N TRP A 234 2.34 5.47 12.71
CA TRP A 234 3.50 4.91 12.02
C TRP A 234 4.35 6.03 11.42
N HIS A 235 3.73 6.98 10.74
CA HIS A 235 4.41 8.17 10.22
C HIS A 235 5.01 9.04 11.34
N LEU A 236 4.36 9.15 12.51
CA LEU A 236 4.95 9.85 13.66
C LEU A 236 6.22 9.17 14.18
N MET A 237 6.19 7.86 14.35
CA MET A 237 7.35 7.08 14.81
C MET A 237 8.48 7.11 13.78
N GLU A 238 8.18 6.93 12.49
CA GLU A 238 9.15 7.00 11.40
C GLU A 238 9.79 8.39 11.31
N ASN A 239 9.00 9.47 11.39
CA ASN A 239 9.52 10.83 11.37
C ASN A 239 10.43 11.12 12.57
N ALA A 240 10.11 10.61 13.76
CA ALA A 240 10.96 10.76 14.94
C ALA A 240 12.30 10.02 14.77
N SER A 241 12.28 8.77 14.27
CA SER A 241 13.49 8.03 13.94
C SER A 241 14.32 8.71 12.84
N HIS A 242 13.67 9.29 11.83
CA HIS A 242 14.35 10.06 10.79
C HIS A 242 14.96 11.35 11.34
N ALA A 243 14.31 12.01 12.30
CA ALA A 243 14.84 13.19 12.97
C ALA A 243 16.15 12.87 13.72
N PHE A 244 16.20 11.76 14.44
CA PHE A 244 17.42 11.31 15.10
C PHE A 244 18.53 10.97 14.08
N LEU A 245 18.19 10.29 12.98
CA LEU A 245 19.14 10.03 11.90
C LEU A 245 19.70 11.33 11.29
N ASP A 246 18.87 12.35 11.12
CA ASP A 246 19.32 13.64 10.63
C ASP A 246 20.17 14.40 11.66
N ALA A 247 19.92 14.26 12.96
CA ALA A 247 20.79 14.76 14.01
C ALA A 247 22.18 14.10 13.95
N VAL A 248 22.24 12.77 13.90
CA VAL A 248 23.50 12.03 13.76
C VAL A 248 24.26 12.43 12.49
N ARG A 249 23.57 12.54 11.34
CA ARG A 249 24.17 13.01 10.09
C ARG A 249 24.86 14.38 10.23
N LYS A 250 24.19 15.34 10.88
CA LYS A 250 24.77 16.67 11.12
C LYS A 250 25.99 16.60 12.03
N SER A 251 25.98 15.72 13.02
CA SER A 251 27.07 15.54 13.98
C SER A 251 28.17 14.58 13.53
N MET A 252 28.10 14.00 12.32
CA MET A 252 29.07 13.00 11.86
C MET A 252 30.53 13.46 11.87
N ARG A 253 30.80 14.75 11.70
CA ARG A 253 32.15 15.31 11.82
C ARG A 253 32.65 15.20 13.27
N GLN A 254 31.81 15.56 14.24
CA GLN A 254 32.14 15.48 15.66
C GLN A 254 32.23 14.02 16.12
N VAL A 255 31.35 13.14 15.62
CA VAL A 255 31.40 11.68 15.86
C VAL A 255 32.75 11.10 15.41
N ARG A 256 33.27 11.53 14.26
CA ARG A 256 34.59 11.11 13.78
C ARG A 256 35.72 11.52 14.71
N VAL A 257 35.68 12.77 15.20
CA VAL A 257 36.66 13.27 16.18
C VAL A 257 36.54 12.46 17.48
N ALA A 258 35.32 12.22 17.94
CA ALA A 258 35.06 11.47 19.16
C ALA A 258 35.59 10.03 19.12
N ILE A 259 35.54 9.35 17.97
CA ILE A 259 36.03 7.97 17.81
C ILE A 259 37.53 7.92 17.41
N GLY A 260 38.19 9.07 17.23
CA GLY A 260 39.59 9.12 16.77
C GLY A 260 39.75 8.74 15.28
N THR A 261 38.70 8.89 14.47
CA THR A 261 38.65 8.56 13.03
C THR A 261 38.54 9.79 12.13
N ALA A 262 38.90 10.97 12.65
CA ALA A 262 38.82 12.23 11.91
C ALA A 262 39.66 12.22 10.62
N THR A 263 40.79 11.52 10.64
CA THR A 263 41.71 11.41 9.51
C THR A 263 41.63 10.03 8.89
N VAL A 264 41.03 9.92 7.70
CA VAL A 264 40.97 8.67 6.95
C VAL A 264 42.30 8.45 6.24
N ASN A 265 43.01 7.37 6.54
CA ASN A 265 44.22 7.01 5.80
C ASN A 265 43.86 6.42 4.42
N PRO A 266 44.14 7.13 3.29
CA PRO A 266 43.71 6.69 1.96
C PRO A 266 44.34 5.35 1.54
N LYS A 267 45.50 4.99 2.10
CA LYS A 267 46.22 3.75 1.79
C LYS A 267 45.50 2.50 2.31
N LEU A 268 44.63 2.65 3.30
CA LEU A 268 43.86 1.56 3.89
C LEU A 268 42.51 1.34 3.19
N LEU A 269 42.09 2.24 2.30
CA LEU A 269 40.80 2.17 1.60
C LEU A 269 40.80 1.13 0.46
N THR A 270 39.65 0.48 0.26
CA THR A 270 39.37 -0.31 -0.95
C THR A 270 39.17 0.60 -2.16
N ALA A 271 39.20 0.07 -3.38
CA ALA A 271 38.96 0.87 -4.59
C ALA A 271 37.59 1.57 -4.57
N ALA A 272 36.54 0.91 -4.08
CA ALA A 272 35.20 1.49 -3.98
C ALA A 272 35.13 2.59 -2.90
N GLU A 273 35.79 2.38 -1.76
CA GLU A 273 35.87 3.38 -0.69
C GLU A 273 36.74 4.57 -1.10
N ARG A 274 37.81 4.35 -1.87
CA ARG A 274 38.64 5.42 -2.43
C ARG A 274 37.82 6.31 -3.36
N LEU A 275 37.00 5.72 -4.22
CA LEU A 275 36.08 6.46 -5.09
C LEU A 275 35.02 7.24 -4.30
N GLN A 276 34.51 6.68 -3.19
CA GLN A 276 33.60 7.41 -2.28
C GLN A 276 34.32 8.54 -1.53
N TYR A 277 35.57 8.33 -1.11
CA TYR A 277 36.41 9.30 -0.42
C TYR A 277 36.81 10.46 -1.35
N GLU A 278 37.25 10.18 -2.58
CA GLU A 278 37.48 11.18 -3.64
C GLU A 278 36.18 11.93 -3.97
N GLY A 279 35.04 11.22 -3.99
CA GLY A 279 33.71 11.82 -4.09
C GLY A 279 33.30 12.63 -2.86
N TYR A 280 33.83 12.35 -1.68
CA TYR A 280 33.63 13.14 -0.46
C TYR A 280 34.46 14.42 -0.51
N LEU A 281 35.74 14.35 -0.90
CA LEU A 281 36.61 15.52 -1.01
C LEU A 281 36.02 16.58 -1.97
N ARG A 282 35.55 16.14 -3.15
CA ARG A 282 34.83 17.03 -4.09
C ARG A 282 33.55 17.64 -3.50
N ARG A 283 32.86 16.92 -2.61
CA ARG A 283 31.68 17.44 -1.92
C ARG A 283 32.06 18.44 -0.85
N GLU A 284 33.12 18.19 -0.10
CA GLU A 284 33.63 19.11 0.93
C GLU A 284 34.04 20.45 0.32
N GLU A 285 34.73 20.43 -0.82
CA GLU A 285 35.09 21.66 -1.54
C GLU A 285 33.85 22.47 -1.93
N ALA A 286 32.86 21.84 -2.57
CA ALA A 286 31.60 22.49 -2.89
C ALA A 286 30.81 22.94 -1.65
N ASN A 287 30.86 22.16 -0.56
CA ASN A 287 30.22 22.50 0.70
C ASN A 287 30.89 23.72 1.34
N ALA A 288 32.21 23.82 1.28
CA ALA A 288 33.00 24.93 1.83
C ALA A 288 32.70 26.24 1.08
N VAL A 289 32.62 26.20 -0.25
CA VAL A 289 32.22 27.37 -1.07
C VAL A 289 30.82 27.84 -0.69
N ILE A 290 29.84 26.93 -0.62
CA ILE A 290 28.48 27.27 -0.20
C ILE A 290 28.47 27.78 1.26
N GLY A 291 29.26 27.16 2.14
CA GLY A 291 29.38 27.53 3.54
C GLY A 291 29.94 28.94 3.73
N GLY A 292 30.93 29.33 2.93
CA GLY A 292 31.47 30.69 2.90
C GLY A 292 30.39 31.72 2.57
N PHE A 293 29.64 31.51 1.48
CA PHE A 293 28.52 32.40 1.13
C PHE A 293 27.43 32.47 2.21
N VAL A 294 27.18 31.39 2.93
CA VAL A 294 26.21 31.38 4.04
C VAL A 294 26.73 32.19 5.23
N ALA A 295 28.03 32.09 5.55
CA ALA A 295 28.67 32.88 6.58
C ALA A 295 28.63 34.39 6.24
N ASP A 296 28.75 34.73 4.97
CA ASP A 296 28.61 36.10 4.44
C ASP A 296 27.16 36.59 4.39
N GLY A 297 26.19 35.82 4.91
CA GLY A 297 24.77 36.20 4.96
C GLY A 297 24.05 36.16 3.60
N VAL A 298 24.65 35.56 2.57
CA VAL A 298 24.07 35.53 1.22
C VAL A 298 22.84 34.62 1.17
N SER A 299 21.74 35.11 0.57
CA SER A 299 20.51 34.33 0.47
C SER A 299 20.67 33.07 -0.39
N ILE A 300 19.93 31.99 -0.07
CA ILE A 300 19.95 30.73 -0.84
C ILE A 300 19.70 30.94 -2.33
N LYS A 301 18.83 31.90 -2.71
CA LYS A 301 18.51 32.18 -4.11
C LYS A 301 19.74 32.71 -4.85
N GLU A 302 20.51 33.57 -4.19
CA GLU A 302 21.72 34.16 -4.76
C GLU A 302 22.88 33.16 -4.77
N ILE A 303 23.01 32.30 -3.76
CA ILE A 303 23.99 31.19 -3.76
C ILE A 303 23.75 30.27 -4.95
N VAL A 304 22.49 29.91 -5.25
CA VAL A 304 22.13 29.10 -6.43
C VAL A 304 22.55 29.78 -7.72
N ARG A 305 22.35 31.09 -7.83
CA ARG A 305 22.71 31.88 -9.02
C ARG A 305 24.22 31.95 -9.23
N ARG A 306 24.99 32.17 -8.16
CA ARG A 306 26.46 32.32 -8.20
C ARG A 306 27.20 31.00 -8.38
N THR A 307 26.73 29.93 -7.74
CA THR A 307 27.41 28.62 -7.76
C THR A 307 26.93 27.70 -8.89
N GLY A 308 25.81 28.02 -9.54
CA GLY A 308 25.17 27.16 -10.54
C GLY A 308 24.59 25.86 -9.96
N HIS A 309 24.64 25.66 -8.64
CA HIS A 309 24.13 24.46 -7.99
C HIS A 309 22.62 24.48 -7.82
N SER A 310 21.99 23.31 -7.93
CA SER A 310 20.54 23.20 -7.69
C SER A 310 20.14 23.70 -6.30
N ARG A 311 18.96 24.32 -6.20
CA ARG A 311 18.40 24.80 -4.91
C ARG A 311 18.31 23.71 -3.84
N LYS A 312 18.10 22.46 -4.26
CA LYS A 312 18.09 21.30 -3.36
C LYS A 312 19.48 21.03 -2.78
N LEU A 313 20.53 21.13 -3.59
CA LEU A 313 21.91 20.95 -3.15
C LEU A 313 22.31 22.02 -2.15
N VAL A 314 22.12 23.31 -2.47
CA VAL A 314 22.44 24.42 -1.56
C VAL A 314 21.74 24.26 -0.22
N ARG A 315 20.43 23.95 -0.23
CA ARG A 315 19.68 23.66 1.01
C ARG A 315 20.26 22.49 1.80
N SER A 316 20.70 21.42 1.14
CA SER A 316 21.27 20.25 1.83
C SER A 316 22.61 20.56 2.51
N VAL A 317 23.42 21.44 1.91
CA VAL A 317 24.69 21.90 2.51
C VAL A 317 24.43 22.80 3.71
N VAL A 318 23.57 23.82 3.55
CA VAL A 318 23.16 24.73 4.63
C VAL A 318 22.63 23.95 5.85
N ARG A 319 21.97 22.81 5.61
CA ARG A 319 21.41 21.95 6.65
C ARG A 319 22.38 20.90 7.21
N GLY A 320 23.62 20.83 6.73
CA GLY A 320 24.64 19.87 7.18
C GLY A 320 24.40 18.42 6.72
N GLN A 321 23.62 18.18 5.66
CA GLN A 321 23.16 16.84 5.25
C GLN A 321 24.11 16.10 4.26
N ARG A 322 25.39 16.50 4.17
CA ARG A 322 26.37 15.97 3.18
C ARG A 322 27.74 15.59 3.73
N THR A 323 27.87 15.48 5.05
CA THR A 323 29.12 15.21 5.78
C THR A 323 29.52 13.73 5.84
N ASP A 324 28.67 12.83 5.32
CA ASP A 324 28.94 11.40 5.24
C ASP A 324 30.05 11.09 4.21
N ILE A 325 31.15 10.48 4.69
CA ILE A 325 32.26 10.03 3.85
C ILE A 325 31.85 8.78 3.06
N PHE A 326 31.30 7.78 3.76
CA PHE A 326 30.92 6.50 3.19
C PHE A 326 29.41 6.30 3.17
N ARG A 327 28.89 5.79 2.05
CA ARG A 327 27.50 5.38 1.93
C ARG A 327 27.43 3.87 2.12
N VAL A 328 26.73 3.43 3.16
CA VAL A 328 26.44 2.00 3.35
C VAL A 328 25.40 1.60 2.31
N ARG A 329 25.80 0.70 1.41
CA ARG A 329 24.89 -0.04 0.55
C ARG A 329 24.65 -1.38 1.26
N GLN A 330 23.39 -1.80 1.41
CA GLN A 330 23.10 -3.16 1.85
C GLN A 330 23.84 -4.11 0.92
N THR A 331 24.71 -4.93 1.49
CA THR A 331 25.49 -5.89 0.71
C THR A 331 24.80 -7.24 0.79
N SER A 332 24.89 -8.03 -0.27
CA SER A 332 24.38 -9.40 -0.25
C SER A 332 25.04 -10.26 0.83
N LEU A 333 26.19 -9.84 1.37
CA LEU A 333 26.94 -10.52 2.43
C LEU A 333 26.35 -10.33 3.83
N GLU A 334 25.49 -9.34 4.04
CA GLU A 334 25.07 -8.93 5.38
C GLU A 334 24.45 -10.06 6.22
N PRO A 335 23.61 -10.95 5.65
CA PRO A 335 23.11 -12.13 6.38
C PRO A 335 24.19 -13.17 6.72
N HIS A 336 25.31 -13.15 6.00
CA HIS A 336 26.38 -14.13 6.10
C HIS A 336 27.61 -13.62 6.88
N LEU A 337 27.59 -12.36 7.33
CA LEU A 337 28.69 -11.76 8.10
C LEU A 337 29.03 -12.53 9.38
N PRO A 338 28.06 -12.99 10.21
CA PRO A 338 28.39 -13.73 11.43
C PRO A 338 29.16 -15.03 11.13
N TRP A 339 28.76 -15.74 10.07
CA TRP A 339 29.45 -16.95 9.63
C TRP A 339 30.85 -16.64 9.10
N LEU A 340 30.98 -15.61 8.27
CA LEU A 340 32.28 -15.17 7.74
C LEU A 340 33.25 -14.77 8.84
N GLU A 341 32.78 -14.03 9.86
CA GLU A 341 33.58 -13.64 11.01
C GLU A 341 34.02 -14.86 11.82
N ALA A 342 33.11 -15.80 12.11
CA ALA A 342 33.46 -17.05 12.80
C ALA A 342 34.52 -17.87 12.04
N GLN A 343 34.41 -18.00 10.71
CA GLN A 343 35.41 -18.72 9.91
C GLN A 343 36.75 -17.99 9.83
N TRP A 344 36.72 -16.66 9.82
CA TRP A 344 37.92 -15.84 9.82
C TRP A 344 38.69 -15.96 11.14
N ASP A 345 37.96 -15.92 12.25
CA ASP A 345 38.52 -16.09 13.59
C ASP A 345 39.00 -17.54 13.80
N ALA A 346 38.36 -18.52 13.16
CA ALA A 346 38.81 -19.92 13.09
C ALA A 346 40.03 -20.15 12.17
N GLY A 347 40.59 -19.10 11.55
CA GLY A 347 41.83 -19.16 10.76
C GLY A 347 41.64 -19.33 9.25
N LEU A 348 40.42 -19.37 8.73
CA LEU A 348 40.17 -19.49 7.28
C LEU A 348 40.35 -18.13 6.59
N ARG A 349 41.59 -17.81 6.20
CA ARG A 349 41.96 -16.47 5.65
C ARG A 349 41.88 -16.33 4.13
N ASN A 350 41.59 -17.43 3.42
CA ASN A 350 41.48 -17.45 1.97
C ASN A 350 40.08 -17.02 1.50
N GLY A 351 39.99 -15.85 0.86
CA GLY A 351 38.72 -15.29 0.39
C GLY A 351 38.02 -16.12 -0.69
N ALA A 352 38.76 -16.90 -1.49
CA ALA A 352 38.17 -17.79 -2.49
C ALA A 352 37.59 -19.06 -1.85
N GLU A 353 38.21 -19.55 -0.79
CA GLU A 353 37.70 -20.68 0.02
C GLU A 353 36.42 -20.28 0.75
N LEU A 354 36.43 -19.13 1.43
CA LEU A 354 35.26 -18.56 2.10
C LEU A 354 34.08 -18.40 1.13
N TRP A 355 34.34 -17.98 -0.11
CA TRP A 355 33.29 -17.87 -1.13
C TRP A 355 32.75 -19.23 -1.57
N ARG A 356 33.60 -20.23 -1.78
CA ARG A 356 33.17 -21.59 -2.16
C ARG A 356 32.25 -22.19 -1.10
N GLN A 357 32.61 -22.04 0.18
CA GLN A 357 31.80 -22.53 1.29
C GLN A 357 30.48 -21.75 1.44
N LEU A 358 30.50 -20.43 1.29
CA LEU A 358 29.26 -19.63 1.27
C LEU A 358 28.33 -20.04 0.14
N ARG A 359 28.87 -20.33 -1.05
CA ARG A 359 28.08 -20.75 -2.21
C ARG A 359 27.38 -22.09 -1.97
N LEU A 360 28.04 -23.02 -1.27
CA LEU A 360 27.43 -24.28 -0.83
C LEU A 360 26.32 -24.05 0.20
N ALA A 361 26.47 -23.04 1.07
CA ALA A 361 25.46 -22.60 2.03
C ALA A 361 24.35 -21.73 1.43
N GLY A 362 24.24 -21.65 0.09
CA GLY A 362 23.16 -20.96 -0.61
C GLY A 362 23.42 -19.48 -0.95
N PHE A 363 24.64 -18.97 -0.78
CA PHE A 363 24.98 -17.60 -1.16
C PHE A 363 25.06 -17.42 -2.69
N GLY A 364 24.21 -16.56 -3.24
CA GLY A 364 24.16 -16.24 -4.67
C GLY A 364 25.12 -15.12 -5.14
N GLY A 365 26.03 -14.64 -4.29
CA GLY A 365 26.91 -13.52 -4.61
C GLY A 365 28.23 -13.92 -5.29
N SER A 366 28.92 -12.93 -5.88
CA SER A 366 30.16 -13.15 -6.62
C SER A 366 31.40 -13.32 -5.73
N LEU A 367 32.41 -14.05 -6.24
CA LEU A 367 33.72 -14.25 -5.60
C LEU A 367 34.39 -12.94 -5.19
N ARG A 368 34.29 -11.91 -6.03
CA ARG A 368 34.86 -10.58 -5.80
C ARG A 368 34.40 -9.98 -4.47
N VAL A 369 33.14 -10.16 -4.13
CA VAL A 369 32.51 -9.55 -2.95
C VAL A 369 33.09 -10.15 -1.65
N VAL A 370 33.30 -11.47 -1.61
CA VAL A 370 33.89 -12.17 -0.44
C VAL A 370 35.41 -11.95 -0.37
N THR A 371 36.11 -11.93 -1.51
CA THR A 371 37.55 -11.67 -1.55
C THR A 371 37.90 -10.23 -1.17
N GLU A 372 37.07 -9.26 -1.55
CA GLU A 372 37.17 -7.88 -1.06
C GLU A 372 36.95 -7.80 0.46
N TRP A 373 35.97 -8.52 1.01
CA TRP A 373 35.74 -8.61 2.46
C TRP A 373 36.96 -9.23 3.20
N ALA A 374 37.49 -10.34 2.70
CA ALA A 374 38.68 -10.98 3.26
C ALA A 374 39.93 -10.08 3.18
N THR A 375 40.08 -9.34 2.08
CA THR A 375 41.16 -8.37 1.93
C THR A 375 41.03 -7.21 2.92
N ARG A 376 39.80 -6.75 3.20
CA ARG A 376 39.53 -5.73 4.23
C ARG A 376 39.94 -6.23 5.61
N ARG A 377 39.57 -7.45 5.99
CA ARG A 377 39.94 -8.03 7.29
C ARG A 377 41.45 -8.13 7.47
N ARG A 378 42.16 -8.63 6.45
CA ARG A 378 43.64 -8.68 6.44
C ARG A 378 44.30 -7.30 6.59
N ARG A 379 43.75 -6.27 5.96
CA ARG A 379 44.27 -4.89 6.07
C ARG A 379 43.95 -4.26 7.42
N ALA A 380 42.77 -4.55 7.99
CA ALA A 380 42.37 -4.07 9.30
C ALA A 380 43.25 -4.69 10.41
N GLU A 381 43.56 -5.99 10.33
CA GLU A 381 44.46 -6.66 11.28
C GLU A 381 45.91 -6.17 11.15
N LYS A 382 46.39 -5.84 9.95
CA LYS A 382 47.73 -5.24 9.76
C LYS A 382 47.82 -3.79 10.25
N ALA A 383 46.70 -3.10 10.40
CA ALA A 383 46.63 -1.74 10.92
C ALA A 383 46.46 -1.76 12.45
N GLU A 384 47.36 -2.44 13.16
CA GLU A 384 47.43 -2.31 14.62
C GLU A 384 47.74 -0.84 14.97
N SER A 385 46.92 -0.26 15.85
CA SER A 385 46.93 1.14 16.38
C SER A 385 46.00 2.21 15.74
N GLY A 386 44.88 1.83 15.13
CA GLY A 386 43.81 2.80 14.87
C GLY A 386 42.43 2.17 14.74
N LEU A 387 41.42 2.73 15.40
CA LEU A 387 40.00 2.43 15.14
C LEU A 387 39.73 2.74 13.66
N GLY A 388 39.89 1.77 12.77
CA GLY A 388 40.22 2.02 11.36
C GLY A 388 39.09 2.53 10.44
N HIS A 389 37.89 2.80 10.94
CA HIS A 389 36.82 3.34 10.10
C HIS A 389 35.73 4.04 10.92
N SER A 390 35.33 5.24 10.49
CA SER A 390 34.14 5.89 11.03
C SER A 390 32.88 5.18 10.54
N PRO A 391 32.01 4.65 11.42
CA PRO A 391 30.75 4.05 11.00
C PRO A 391 29.87 5.08 10.27
N ALA A 392 29.08 4.65 9.30
CA ALA A 392 28.12 5.56 8.67
C ALA A 392 27.02 5.99 9.66
N ALA A 393 26.38 7.12 9.40
CA ALA A 393 25.34 7.67 10.28
C ALA A 393 24.24 6.66 10.64
N ARG A 394 23.80 5.81 9.70
CA ARG A 394 22.80 4.75 9.99
C ARG A 394 23.32 3.68 10.95
N THR A 395 24.61 3.36 10.88
CA THR A 395 25.25 2.43 11.80
C THR A 395 25.36 3.07 13.19
N VAL A 396 25.77 4.33 13.27
CA VAL A 396 25.82 5.08 14.54
C VAL A 396 24.43 5.13 15.19
N VAL A 397 23.38 5.51 14.45
CA VAL A 397 21.99 5.48 14.95
C VAL A 397 21.65 4.11 15.49
N ARG A 398 21.87 3.04 14.71
CA ARG A 398 21.57 1.67 15.11
C ARG A 398 22.31 1.30 16.40
N LEU A 399 23.60 1.63 16.52
CA LEU A 399 24.40 1.34 17.71
C LEU A 399 23.89 2.09 18.95
N MET A 400 23.46 3.34 18.78
CA MET A 400 22.96 4.18 19.87
C MET A 400 21.53 3.83 20.31
N THR A 401 20.75 3.13 19.47
CA THR A 401 19.36 2.74 19.76
C THR A 401 19.15 1.24 20.00
N LEU A 402 20.14 0.39 19.73
CA LEU A 402 20.07 -1.04 20.04
C LEU A 402 20.22 -1.28 21.54
N GLU A 403 19.56 -2.33 22.04
CA GLU A 403 19.80 -2.80 23.40
C GLU A 403 21.28 -3.12 23.59
N ARG A 404 21.88 -2.58 24.66
CA ARG A 404 23.31 -2.68 24.97
C ARG A 404 23.81 -4.12 25.03
N ASN A 405 22.93 -5.08 25.34
CA ASN A 405 23.22 -6.51 25.44
C ASN A 405 23.57 -7.17 24.09
N ASN A 406 23.31 -6.50 22.96
CA ASN A 406 23.56 -7.03 21.62
C ASN A 406 24.80 -6.38 20.94
N LEU A 407 25.59 -5.60 21.68
CA LEU A 407 26.78 -4.91 21.17
C LEU A 407 28.06 -5.69 21.44
N THR A 408 28.97 -5.73 20.47
CA THR A 408 30.33 -6.25 20.68
C THR A 408 31.15 -5.28 21.54
N LYS A 409 32.21 -5.76 22.19
CA LYS A 409 33.10 -4.91 23.03
C LYS A 409 33.58 -3.63 22.29
N ALA A 410 33.96 -3.77 21.02
CA ALA A 410 34.38 -2.63 20.19
C ALA A 410 33.25 -1.64 19.88
N GLN A 411 32.03 -2.14 19.68
CA GLN A 411 30.84 -1.32 19.48
C GLN A 411 30.45 -0.58 20.76
N THR A 412 30.51 -1.25 21.92
CA THR A 412 30.26 -0.63 23.23
C THR A 412 31.24 0.50 23.50
N MET A 413 32.54 0.31 23.24
CA MET A 413 33.54 1.37 23.36
C MET A 413 33.27 2.54 22.41
N THR A 414 32.81 2.26 21.19
CA THR A 414 32.45 3.29 20.20
C THR A 414 31.25 4.11 20.68
N VAL A 415 30.20 3.45 21.20
CA VAL A 415 29.02 4.12 21.75
C VAL A 415 29.39 4.95 22.98
N ALA A 416 30.18 4.40 23.91
CA ALA A 416 30.64 5.14 25.09
C ALA A 416 31.41 6.41 24.73
N ALA A 417 32.34 6.32 23.76
CA ALA A 417 33.10 7.49 23.30
C ALA A 417 32.21 8.57 22.63
N ILE A 418 31.13 8.15 21.95
CA ILE A 418 30.14 9.08 21.39
C ILE A 418 29.32 9.71 22.53
N GLU A 419 28.80 8.90 23.45
CA GLU A 419 27.94 9.37 24.56
C GLU A 419 28.69 10.36 25.46
N GLU A 420 29.97 10.10 25.74
CA GLU A 420 30.80 10.98 26.57
C GLU A 420 31.11 12.33 25.90
N ARG A 421 31.44 12.30 24.60
CA ARG A 421 31.94 13.50 23.90
C ARG A 421 30.85 14.31 23.20
N LEU A 422 29.65 13.75 23.03
CA LEU A 422 28.53 14.37 22.30
C LEU A 422 27.22 14.27 23.10
N PRO A 423 27.12 14.98 24.24
CA PRO A 423 25.92 14.96 25.09
C PRO A 423 24.65 15.41 24.34
N ASP A 424 24.76 16.33 23.38
CA ASP A 424 23.63 16.77 22.56
C ASP A 424 23.00 15.65 21.71
N LEU A 425 23.81 14.65 21.29
CA LEU A 425 23.29 13.47 20.58
C LEU A 425 22.60 12.50 21.52
N VAL A 426 23.09 12.36 22.75
CA VAL A 426 22.44 11.58 23.80
C VAL A 426 21.07 12.19 24.10
N GLU A 427 21.03 13.50 24.32
CA GLU A 427 19.78 14.24 24.54
C GLU A 427 18.81 14.08 23.36
N ALA A 428 19.30 14.17 22.12
CA ALA A 428 18.47 13.96 20.93
C ALA A 428 17.89 12.53 20.84
N ARG A 429 18.65 11.51 21.25
CA ARG A 429 18.16 10.13 21.34
C ARG A 429 17.06 10.03 22.38
N ASP A 430 17.32 10.53 23.59
CA ASP A 430 16.41 10.40 24.73
C ASP A 430 15.09 11.18 24.49
N VAL A 431 15.16 12.32 23.80
CA VAL A 431 13.97 13.04 23.31
C VAL A 431 13.18 12.21 22.31
N VAL A 432 13.83 11.52 21.36
CA VAL A 432 13.11 10.67 20.39
C VAL A 432 12.53 9.41 21.05
N GLU A 433 13.25 8.81 22.00
CA GLU A 433 12.78 7.66 22.76
C GLU A 433 11.58 8.00 23.64
N SER A 434 11.65 9.11 24.39
CA SER A 434 10.51 9.59 25.18
C SER A 434 9.28 9.92 24.32
N PHE A 435 9.47 10.36 23.06
CA PHE A 435 8.36 10.53 22.11
C PHE A 435 7.71 9.19 21.74
N HIS A 436 8.52 8.17 21.45
CA HIS A 436 8.02 6.81 21.15
C HIS A 436 7.28 6.22 22.35
N ASP A 437 7.82 6.40 23.56
CA ASP A 437 7.20 5.93 24.79
C ASP A 437 5.89 6.65 25.09
N MET A 438 5.82 7.97 24.89
CA MET A 438 4.59 8.75 25.00
C MET A 438 3.50 8.21 24.06
N LEU A 439 3.85 7.90 22.80
CA LEU A 439 2.90 7.30 21.84
C LEU A 439 2.45 5.89 22.26
N ARG A 440 3.33 5.09 22.85
CA ARG A 440 3.02 3.72 23.32
C ARG A 440 2.15 3.73 24.59
N ARG A 441 2.48 4.60 25.55
CA ARG A 441 1.78 4.73 26.84
C ARG A 441 0.52 5.59 26.77
N LYS A 442 0.31 6.30 25.67
CA LYS A 442 -0.81 7.23 25.46
C LYS A 442 -0.84 8.40 26.46
N SER A 443 0.32 8.84 26.95
CA SER A 443 0.46 9.89 27.97
C SER A 443 0.46 11.29 27.35
N SER A 444 -0.73 11.76 26.96
CA SER A 444 -0.88 13.01 26.22
C SER A 444 -0.56 14.30 27.00
N GLY A 445 -0.47 14.21 28.34
CA GLY A 445 -0.09 15.34 29.20
C GLY A 445 1.38 15.73 29.08
N ASP A 446 2.24 14.83 28.58
CA ASP A 446 3.68 15.06 28.48
C ASP A 446 4.07 15.83 27.20
N LEU A 447 3.12 16.05 26.27
CA LEU A 447 3.43 16.56 24.93
C LEU A 447 4.03 17.96 24.95
N GLU A 448 3.53 18.88 25.78
CA GLU A 448 4.05 20.26 25.83
C GLU A 448 5.47 20.31 26.38
N ALA A 449 5.70 19.64 27.51
CA ALA A 449 7.04 19.52 28.09
C ALA A 449 8.01 18.85 27.11
N TRP A 450 7.53 17.83 26.38
CA TRP A 450 8.32 17.19 25.33
C TRP A 450 8.65 18.15 24.18
N ILE A 451 7.69 18.96 23.71
CA ILE A 451 7.90 19.94 22.64
C ILE A 451 8.96 20.96 23.06
N GLU A 452 8.89 21.50 24.28
CA GLU A 452 9.87 22.47 24.79
C GLU A 452 11.28 21.88 24.87
N ARG A 453 11.40 20.65 25.37
CA ARG A 453 12.68 19.91 25.41
C ARG A 453 13.21 19.64 24.00
N ALA A 454 12.35 19.17 23.09
CA ALA A 454 12.72 18.84 21.72
C ALA A 454 13.09 20.07 20.88
N ALA A 455 12.50 21.24 21.16
CA ALA A 455 12.83 22.50 20.48
C ALA A 455 14.25 22.99 20.80
N LYS A 456 14.81 22.61 21.95
CA LYS A 456 16.17 22.97 22.39
C LYS A 456 17.23 21.94 21.99
N SER A 457 16.84 20.77 21.48
CA SER A 457 17.75 19.69 21.10
C SER A 457 18.01 19.63 19.59
N LEU A 458 18.86 18.69 19.15
CA LEU A 458 19.20 18.50 17.73
C LEU A 458 18.00 18.08 16.85
N VAL A 459 16.86 17.75 17.45
CA VAL A 459 15.61 17.39 16.76
C VAL A 459 14.58 18.54 16.71
N ALA A 460 14.99 19.79 16.94
CA ALA A 460 14.12 20.97 16.90
C ALA A 460 13.27 21.10 15.62
N SER A 461 13.78 20.66 14.45
CA SER A 461 12.98 20.66 13.21
C SER A 461 11.79 19.71 13.26
N PHE A 462 11.93 18.59 13.97
CA PHE A 462 10.85 17.65 14.21
C PHE A 462 9.82 18.22 15.19
N ALA A 463 10.27 18.85 16.28
CA ALA A 463 9.40 19.58 17.22
C ALA A 463 8.55 20.64 16.49
N ASN A 464 9.16 21.45 15.62
CA ASN A 464 8.45 22.42 14.78
C ASN A 464 7.43 21.79 13.82
N GLY A 465 7.66 20.54 13.40
CA GLY A 465 6.68 19.76 12.65
C GLY A 465 5.53 19.29 13.54
N VAL A 466 5.82 18.87 14.77
CA VAL A 466 4.82 18.47 15.77
C VAL A 466 3.91 19.64 16.14
N ILE A 467 4.47 20.82 16.41
CA ILE A 467 3.71 22.05 16.70
C ILE A 467 2.70 22.37 15.60
N ARG A 468 3.10 22.25 14.33
CA ARG A 468 2.23 22.52 13.17
C ARG A 468 1.03 21.59 13.05
N ASP A 469 1.11 20.39 13.62
CA ASP A 469 0.06 19.36 13.57
C ASP A 469 -0.38 18.93 14.98
N ARG A 470 -0.25 19.85 15.95
CA ARG A 470 -0.37 19.59 17.40
C ARG A 470 -1.67 18.88 17.76
N ALA A 471 -2.80 19.42 17.31
CA ALA A 471 -4.11 18.84 17.60
C ALA A 471 -4.25 17.39 17.07
N ALA A 472 -3.78 17.14 15.85
CA ALA A 472 -3.86 15.81 15.26
C ALA A 472 -2.93 14.80 15.94
N ILE A 473 -1.77 15.26 16.45
CA ILE A 473 -0.81 14.44 17.19
C ILE A 473 -1.32 14.16 18.60
N GLN A 474 -1.91 15.14 19.27
CA GLN A 474 -2.58 14.94 20.57
C GLN A 474 -3.65 13.85 20.43
N ASN A 475 -4.49 13.96 19.40
CA ASN A 475 -5.49 12.94 19.09
C ASN A 475 -4.85 11.59 18.72
N ALA A 476 -3.70 11.57 18.06
CA ALA A 476 -2.96 10.34 17.78
C ALA A 476 -2.39 9.67 19.03
N ILE A 477 -2.13 10.40 20.11
CA ILE A 477 -1.68 9.80 21.38
C ILE A 477 -2.86 9.13 22.08
N THR A 478 -4.02 9.79 22.15
CA THR A 478 -5.17 9.34 22.97
C THR A 478 -6.15 8.42 22.24
N SER A 479 -6.40 8.66 20.95
CA SER A 479 -7.43 7.96 20.18
C SER A 479 -7.14 6.47 20.03
N LYS A 480 -8.17 5.66 19.76
CA LYS A 480 -7.96 4.27 19.30
C LYS A 480 -7.71 4.18 17.79
N TRP A 481 -8.01 5.22 17.03
CA TRP A 481 -7.96 5.24 15.57
C TRP A 481 -6.55 5.56 15.05
N SER A 482 -6.17 4.97 13.92
CA SER A 482 -4.91 5.22 13.18
C SER A 482 -5.13 4.88 11.70
N ASN A 483 -4.23 5.31 10.83
CA ASN A 483 -4.30 4.99 9.41
C ASN A 483 -3.83 3.56 9.06
N GLY A 484 -3.42 2.75 10.03
CA GLY A 484 -2.95 1.38 9.79
C GLY A 484 -3.99 0.47 9.10
N GLN A 485 -5.29 0.65 9.39
CA GLN A 485 -6.35 -0.07 8.66
C GLN A 485 -6.42 0.38 7.19
N THR A 486 -6.23 1.67 6.92
CA THR A 486 -6.16 2.23 5.57
C THR A 486 -5.00 1.63 4.79
N GLU A 487 -3.80 1.49 5.40
CA GLU A 487 -2.66 0.83 4.74
C GLU A 487 -2.94 -0.65 4.44
N GLY A 488 -3.71 -1.33 5.30
CA GLY A 488 -4.24 -2.67 5.03
C GLY A 488 -5.10 -2.70 3.76
N GLN A 489 -6.00 -1.74 3.60
CA GLN A 489 -6.83 -1.60 2.39
C GLN A 489 -6.00 -1.19 1.16
N ILE A 490 -4.98 -0.34 1.32
CA ILE A 490 -4.02 -0.03 0.26
C ILE A 490 -3.29 -1.31 -0.18
N THR A 491 -2.93 -2.19 0.75
CA THR A 491 -2.30 -3.48 0.44
C THR A 491 -3.25 -4.38 -0.35
N LYS A 492 -4.53 -4.45 0.04
CA LYS A 492 -5.59 -5.12 -0.74
C LYS A 492 -5.73 -4.51 -2.15
N LEU A 493 -5.72 -3.18 -2.27
CA LEU A 493 -5.76 -2.48 -3.56
C LEU A 493 -4.55 -2.82 -4.43
N LYS A 494 -3.34 -2.83 -3.85
CA LYS A 494 -2.09 -3.22 -4.52
C LYS A 494 -2.21 -4.66 -5.07
N LEU A 495 -2.79 -5.59 -4.31
CA LEU A 495 -3.05 -6.97 -4.76
C LEU A 495 -4.04 -7.02 -5.94
N ILE A 496 -5.21 -6.38 -5.82
CA ILE A 496 -6.24 -6.31 -6.88
C ILE A 496 -5.64 -5.76 -8.17
N LYS A 497 -4.85 -4.68 -8.07
CA LYS A 497 -4.16 -4.08 -9.21
C LYS A 497 -3.15 -5.04 -9.84
N ARG A 498 -2.39 -5.80 -9.04
CA ARG A 498 -1.43 -6.79 -9.55
C ARG A 498 -2.14 -7.93 -10.29
N GLN A 499 -3.28 -8.41 -9.79
CA GLN A 499 -4.12 -9.39 -10.48
C GLN A 499 -4.59 -8.90 -11.86
N MET A 500 -4.70 -7.58 -12.04
CA MET A 500 -5.07 -6.96 -13.31
C MET A 500 -3.89 -6.41 -14.11
N TYR A 501 -2.65 -6.80 -13.77
CA TYR A 501 -1.42 -6.33 -14.41
C TYR A 501 -1.28 -4.79 -14.41
N GLY A 502 -1.79 -4.12 -13.38
CA GLY A 502 -1.80 -2.67 -13.26
C GLY A 502 -2.71 -1.96 -14.27
N ARG A 503 -3.64 -2.69 -14.90
CA ARG A 503 -4.63 -2.16 -15.85
C ARG A 503 -6.00 -2.14 -15.16
N GLY A 504 -6.66 -1.00 -15.19
CA GLY A 504 -7.99 -0.82 -14.60
C GLY A 504 -8.29 0.65 -14.52
N LYS A 505 -9.47 1.06 -15.00
CA LYS A 505 -9.99 2.41 -14.79
C LYS A 505 -10.54 2.50 -13.36
N LEU A 506 -10.77 3.72 -12.87
CA LEU A 506 -11.20 3.99 -11.49
C LEU A 506 -12.46 3.20 -11.12
N ASP A 507 -13.48 3.26 -12.00
CA ASP A 507 -14.76 2.54 -11.88
C ASP A 507 -14.57 1.04 -11.57
N LEU A 508 -13.67 0.39 -12.30
CA LEU A 508 -13.44 -1.05 -12.15
C LEU A 508 -12.64 -1.38 -10.88
N LEU A 509 -11.70 -0.53 -10.49
CA LEU A 509 -10.95 -0.70 -9.24
C LEU A 509 -11.86 -0.51 -8.04
N GLU A 510 -12.69 0.53 -8.07
CA GLU A 510 -13.66 0.85 -7.03
C GLU A 510 -14.69 -0.27 -6.88
N ALA A 511 -15.25 -0.76 -7.99
CA ALA A 511 -16.18 -1.88 -7.96
C ALA A 511 -15.56 -3.16 -7.37
N ARG A 512 -14.26 -3.44 -7.61
CA ARG A 512 -13.59 -4.63 -7.07
C ARG A 512 -13.12 -4.47 -5.63
N ILE A 513 -12.74 -3.27 -5.20
CA ILE A 513 -12.28 -3.07 -3.82
C ILE A 513 -13.45 -2.90 -2.86
N VAL A 514 -14.53 -2.27 -3.32
CA VAL A 514 -15.68 -1.99 -2.46
C VAL A 514 -16.94 -2.80 -2.77
N GLY A 515 -17.12 -3.24 -4.00
CA GLY A 515 -18.29 -4.02 -4.40
C GLY A 515 -18.20 -5.50 -4.05
N VAL A 516 -17.08 -5.98 -3.51
CA VAL A 516 -16.97 -7.34 -2.96
C VAL A 516 -17.59 -7.32 -1.56
N PRO A 517 -18.66 -8.12 -1.31
CA PRO A 517 -19.32 -8.18 0.00
C PRO A 517 -18.38 -8.64 1.13
#